data_AF-A0A7G8BEA6-F1
#
_entry.id   AF-A0A7G8BEA6-F1
#
_cell.length_a   1.000
_cell.length_b   1.000
_cell.length_c   1.000
_cell.angle_alpha   90.00
_cell.angle_beta   90.00
_cell.angle_gamma   90.00
#
_symmetry.space_group_name_H-M   'P 1'
#
loop_
_entity.id
_entity.type
_entity.pdbx_description
1 polymer ?
#
loop_
_entity_poly.entity_id
_entity_poly.type
_entity_poly.pdbx_seq_one_letter_code
_entity_poly.pdbx_strand_id
1 'polypeptide(L)'
;MSLSGPAKVSALGDQNLTNEEVVRNWYAAWKKKDWGPVDSLLADNFTFTSAAGDDHINKSTFKARCWETQIDFIGHFDLERITTGADDAFVKYLCHTKDGKSFRNVEYLRIKNGELQSIECYFGAQSSFPSAVSAGQK
;
A
#
# COMPACT_ATOMS: atom_id res chain seq x y z
N MET A 1 -11.18 33.92 -15.19
CA MET A 1 -12.26 33.12 -14.55
C MET A 1 -11.89 31.66 -14.71
N SER A 2 -11.31 31.05 -13.68
CA SER A 2 -10.89 29.65 -13.71
C SER A 2 -12.08 28.77 -13.35
N LEU A 3 -12.46 27.87 -14.25
CA LEU A 3 -13.51 26.88 -13.99
C LEU A 3 -12.91 25.76 -13.14
N SER A 4 -13.34 25.70 -11.87
CA SER A 4 -13.09 24.56 -11.01
C SER A 4 -13.75 23.33 -11.64
N GLY A 5 -12.95 22.31 -11.96
CA GLY A 5 -13.45 21.02 -12.45
C GLY A 5 -14.30 20.32 -11.38
N PRO A 6 -15.23 19.42 -11.76
CA PRO A 6 -16.09 18.76 -10.82
C PRO A 6 -15.26 17.89 -9.88
N ALA A 7 -15.41 18.13 -8.57
CA ALA A 7 -14.91 17.23 -7.53
C ALA A 7 -15.50 15.84 -7.79
N LYS A 8 -14.65 14.81 -7.79
CA LYS A 8 -15.10 13.41 -7.82
C LYS A 8 -15.93 13.17 -6.56
N VAL A 9 -17.24 13.00 -6.73
CA VAL A 9 -18.10 12.43 -5.70
C VAL A 9 -17.75 10.94 -5.63
N SER A 10 -17.02 10.56 -4.60
CA SER A 10 -16.77 9.17 -4.26
C SER A 10 -18.11 8.51 -3.91
N ALA A 11 -18.51 7.50 -4.67
CA ALA A 11 -19.73 6.72 -4.47
C ALA A 11 -19.57 5.64 -3.38
N LEU A 12 -18.84 5.97 -2.31
CA LEU A 12 -18.78 5.22 -1.05
C LEU A 12 -19.17 6.25 0.02
N GLY A 13 -20.46 6.35 0.29
CA GLY A 13 -21.02 7.41 1.14
C GLY A 13 -20.51 7.35 2.58
N ASP A 14 -20.29 8.54 3.16
CA ASP A 14 -20.41 8.93 4.58
C ASP A 14 -20.20 7.86 5.68
N GLN A 15 -19.26 6.94 5.46
CA GLN A 15 -18.70 6.09 6.49
C GLN A 15 -17.22 6.42 6.52
N ASN A 16 -16.83 7.16 7.56
CA ASN A 16 -15.43 7.34 7.89
C ASN A 16 -14.89 5.93 8.18
N LEU A 17 -14.21 5.32 7.21
CA LEU A 17 -13.59 4.01 7.39
C LEU A 17 -12.70 4.08 8.63
N THR A 18 -12.82 3.07 9.49
CA THR A 18 -11.84 2.89 10.56
C THR A 18 -10.45 2.67 9.95
N ASN A 19 -9.40 3.03 10.71
CA ASN A 19 -8.02 2.81 10.25
C ASN A 19 -7.77 1.33 9.90
N GLU A 20 -8.41 0.39 10.60
CA GLU A 20 -8.29 -1.04 10.29
C GLU A 20 -8.98 -1.39 8.95
N GLU A 21 -10.13 -0.81 8.64
CA GLU A 21 -10.80 -1.01 7.35
C GLU A 21 -9.98 -0.43 6.19
N VAL A 22 -9.39 0.76 6.36
CA VAL A 22 -8.47 1.35 5.37
C VAL A 22 -7.30 0.41 5.10
N VAL A 23 -6.66 -0.10 6.16
CA VAL A 23 -5.58 -1.08 6.08
C VAL A 23 -6.01 -2.35 5.32
N ARG A 24 -7.16 -2.93 5.68
CA ARG A 24 -7.65 -4.16 5.04
C ARG A 24 -8.00 -3.93 3.57
N ASN A 25 -8.58 -2.78 3.24
CA ASN A 25 -8.89 -2.40 1.87
C ASN A 25 -7.60 -2.19 1.05
N TRP A 26 -6.57 -1.59 1.63
CA TRP A 26 -5.25 -1.42 1.01
C TRP A 26 -4.68 -2.76 0.56
N TYR A 27 -4.52 -3.73 1.48
CA TYR A 27 -3.95 -5.04 1.14
C TYR A 27 -4.86 -5.87 0.22
N ALA A 28 -6.19 -5.75 0.35
CA ALA A 28 -7.14 -6.43 -0.54
C ALA A 28 -7.06 -5.94 -1.99
N ALA A 29 -6.71 -4.66 -2.21
CA ALA A 29 -6.63 -4.08 -3.54
C ALA A 29 -5.53 -4.72 -4.41
N TRP A 30 -4.39 -5.08 -3.80
CA TRP A 30 -3.31 -5.81 -4.47
C TRP A 30 -3.76 -7.16 -5.03
N LYS A 31 -4.61 -7.90 -4.29
CA LYS A 31 -5.17 -9.17 -4.77
C LYS A 31 -6.11 -8.98 -5.97
N LYS A 32 -6.86 -7.87 -5.99
CA LYS A 32 -7.77 -7.51 -7.08
C LYS A 32 -7.05 -7.04 -8.33
N LYS A 33 -5.78 -6.61 -8.21
CA LYS A 33 -4.95 -6.08 -9.32
C LYS A 33 -5.59 -4.92 -10.04
N ASP A 34 -6.31 -4.10 -9.29
CA ASP A 34 -7.02 -2.94 -9.80
C ASP A 34 -6.46 -1.68 -9.16
N TRP A 35 -5.98 -0.76 -10.00
CA TRP A 35 -5.48 0.53 -9.54
C TRP A 35 -6.60 1.42 -9.00
N GLY A 36 -7.85 1.30 -9.47
CA GLY A 36 -8.95 2.18 -9.06
C GLY A 36 -9.18 2.21 -7.54
N PRO A 37 -9.35 1.05 -6.88
CA PRO A 37 -9.46 0.98 -5.42
C PRO A 37 -8.22 1.49 -4.69
N VAL A 38 -7.02 1.25 -5.22
CA VAL A 38 -5.77 1.79 -4.66
C VAL A 38 -5.77 3.32 -4.74
N ASP A 39 -6.02 3.86 -5.93
CA ASP A 39 -6.07 5.29 -6.20
C ASP A 39 -7.05 6.02 -5.29
N SER A 40 -8.19 5.38 -4.99
CA SER A 40 -9.24 5.94 -4.14
C SER A 40 -8.90 5.92 -2.65
N LEU A 41 -7.95 5.09 -2.22
CA LEU A 41 -7.47 5.06 -0.83
C LEU A 41 -6.31 6.02 -0.58
N LEU A 42 -5.60 6.46 -1.62
CA LEU A 42 -4.43 7.32 -1.50
C LEU A 42 -4.84 8.79 -1.58
N ALA A 43 -4.47 9.58 -0.56
CA ALA A 43 -4.64 11.03 -0.56
C ALA A 43 -3.94 11.69 -1.77
N ASP A 44 -4.40 12.88 -2.16
CA ASP A 44 -3.82 13.63 -3.29
C ASP A 44 -2.32 13.93 -3.09
N ASN A 45 -1.89 14.17 -1.84
CA ASN A 45 -0.51 14.43 -1.46
C ASN A 45 0.21 13.21 -0.87
N PHE A 46 -0.25 11.99 -1.18
CA PHE A 46 0.34 10.75 -0.68
C PHE A 46 1.84 10.65 -0.96
N THR A 47 2.58 10.14 0.03
CA THR A 47 4.02 9.81 -0.09
C THR A 47 4.33 8.36 0.29
N PHE A 48 5.36 7.80 -0.34
CA PHE A 48 5.87 6.46 -0.04
C PHE A 48 7.37 6.49 0.21
N THR A 49 7.82 5.74 1.22
CA THR A 49 9.23 5.58 1.57
C THR A 49 9.56 4.11 1.73
N SER A 50 10.72 3.68 1.24
CA SER A 50 11.17 2.28 1.29
C SER A 50 12.68 2.16 1.35
N ALA A 51 13.19 1.07 1.91
CA ALA A 51 14.64 0.80 1.90
C ALA A 51 15.20 0.45 0.49
N ALA A 52 14.37 0.42 -0.55
CA ALA A 52 14.79 0.23 -1.94
C ALA A 52 15.23 1.54 -2.64
N GLY A 53 15.44 2.62 -1.87
CA GLY A 53 15.87 3.92 -2.39
C GLY A 53 14.71 4.87 -2.73
N ASP A 54 13.51 4.60 -2.22
CA ASP A 54 12.37 5.50 -2.31
C ASP A 54 12.31 6.37 -1.06
N ASP A 55 12.40 7.69 -1.23
CA ASP A 55 12.30 8.67 -0.15
C ASP A 55 11.17 9.65 -0.47
N HIS A 56 10.05 9.51 0.25
CA HIS A 56 8.84 10.33 0.11
C HIS A 56 8.39 10.53 -1.35
N ILE A 57 8.46 9.46 -2.16
CA ILE A 57 8.03 9.52 -3.56
C ILE A 57 6.53 9.75 -3.63
N ASN A 58 6.09 10.56 -4.60
CA ASN A 58 4.67 10.87 -4.77
C ASN A 58 3.87 9.67 -5.35
N LYS A 59 2.54 9.79 -5.30
CA LYS A 59 1.57 8.81 -5.82
C LYS A 59 1.85 8.30 -7.24
N SER A 60 2.21 9.18 -8.19
CA SER A 60 2.50 8.76 -9.57
C SER A 60 3.81 7.99 -9.68
N THR A 61 4.82 8.38 -8.91
CA THR A 61 6.11 7.67 -8.86
C THR A 61 5.96 6.32 -8.17
N PHE A 62 5.17 6.25 -7.08
CA PHE A 62 4.80 5.00 -6.42
C PHE A 62 4.09 4.05 -7.38
N LYS A 63 3.12 4.55 -8.17
CA LYS A 63 2.43 3.75 -9.18
C LYS A 63 3.42 3.12 -10.15
N ALA A 64 4.30 3.93 -10.75
CA ALA A 64 5.23 3.47 -11.78
C ALA A 64 6.32 2.52 -11.22
N ARG A 65 6.86 2.80 -10.03
CA ARG A 65 8.01 2.07 -9.49
C ARG A 65 7.66 0.87 -8.61
N CYS A 66 6.53 0.92 -7.92
CA CYS A 66 6.16 -0.07 -6.92
C CYS A 66 4.92 -0.86 -7.33
N TRP A 67 3.87 -0.19 -7.80
CA TRP A 67 2.64 -0.90 -8.19
C TRP A 67 2.81 -1.65 -9.52
N GLU A 68 3.12 -0.94 -10.61
CA GLU A 68 3.16 -1.50 -11.96
C GLU A 68 4.24 -2.59 -12.11
N THR A 69 5.34 -2.47 -11.37
CA THR A 69 6.43 -3.45 -11.38
C THR A 69 6.12 -4.71 -10.57
N GLN A 70 5.29 -4.62 -9.52
CA GLN A 70 5.07 -5.71 -8.57
C GLN A 70 3.68 -6.35 -8.66
N ILE A 71 2.69 -5.69 -9.26
CA ILE A 71 1.28 -6.16 -9.23
C ILE A 71 1.09 -7.51 -9.91
N ASP A 72 1.90 -7.82 -10.91
CA ASP A 72 1.88 -9.11 -11.58
C ASP A 72 2.63 -10.20 -10.82
N PHE A 73 3.45 -9.84 -9.85
CA PHE A 73 4.21 -10.77 -9.03
C PHE A 73 3.49 -11.11 -7.73
N ILE A 74 2.79 -10.14 -7.13
CA ILE A 74 2.08 -10.30 -5.86
C ILE A 74 0.82 -11.17 -6.06
N GLY A 75 0.64 -12.15 -5.18
CA GLY A 75 -0.53 -13.01 -5.12
C GLY A 75 -1.52 -12.54 -4.06
N HIS A 76 -1.11 -12.57 -2.78
CA HIS A 76 -1.91 -12.12 -1.65
C HIS A 76 -1.04 -11.83 -0.42
N PHE A 77 -1.66 -11.25 0.60
CA PHE A 77 -1.03 -10.96 1.89
C PHE A 77 -1.79 -11.67 3.01
N ASP A 78 -1.05 -12.35 3.88
CA ASP A 78 -1.54 -12.76 5.19
C ASP A 78 -1.17 -11.67 6.20
N LEU A 79 -2.18 -10.99 6.74
CA LEU A 79 -1.99 -9.90 7.71
C LEU A 79 -1.76 -10.51 9.09
N GLU A 80 -0.48 -10.78 9.41
CA GLU A 80 -0.05 -11.42 10.66
C GLU A 80 -0.34 -10.54 11.88
N ARG A 81 -0.23 -9.21 11.75
CA ARG A 81 -0.60 -8.25 12.80
C ARG A 81 -1.04 -6.92 12.20
N ILE A 82 -2.17 -6.40 12.66
CA ILE A 82 -2.57 -5.01 12.49
C ILE A 82 -2.65 -4.38 13.88
N THR A 83 -2.12 -3.18 14.03
CA THR A 83 -2.29 -2.33 15.21
C THR A 83 -2.58 -0.92 14.73
N THR A 84 -3.67 -0.32 15.20
CA THR A 84 -4.11 1.01 14.78
C THR A 84 -4.04 2.01 15.92
N GLY A 85 -3.56 3.22 15.65
CA GLY A 85 -3.72 4.40 16.50
C GLY A 85 -4.84 5.31 15.98
N ALA A 86 -4.84 6.56 16.44
CA ALA A 86 -5.81 7.57 16.01
C ALA A 86 -5.64 7.96 14.54
N ASP A 87 -4.39 8.18 14.11
CA ASP A 87 -4.03 8.67 12.76
C ASP A 87 -3.01 7.76 12.06
N ASP A 88 -2.83 6.53 12.54
CA ASP A 88 -1.82 5.62 12.03
C ASP A 88 -2.16 4.12 12.20
N ALA A 89 -1.36 3.29 11.53
CA ALA A 89 -1.35 1.86 11.71
C ALA A 89 0.05 1.26 11.49
N PHE A 90 0.34 0.19 12.22
CA PHE A 90 1.44 -0.73 11.94
C PHE A 90 0.87 -2.06 11.43
N VAL A 91 1.46 -2.56 10.36
CA VAL A 91 1.07 -3.83 9.76
C VAL A 91 2.29 -4.70 9.53
N LYS A 92 2.25 -5.92 10.07
CA LYS A 92 3.18 -6.99 9.75
C LYS A 92 2.44 -8.01 8.90
N TYR A 93 3.02 -8.37 7.76
CA TYR A 93 2.41 -9.32 6.83
C TYR A 93 3.41 -10.34 6.28
N LEU A 94 2.87 -11.46 5.81
CA LEU A 94 3.52 -12.38 4.89
C LEU A 94 2.90 -12.17 3.51
N CYS A 95 3.69 -11.71 2.55
CA CYS A 95 3.29 -11.61 1.15
C CYS A 95 3.65 -12.91 0.44
N HIS A 96 2.67 -13.47 -0.27
CA HIS A 96 2.84 -14.63 -1.15
C HIS A 96 2.85 -14.17 -2.59
N THR A 97 3.81 -14.67 -3.34
CA THR A 97 4.04 -14.33 -4.73
C THR A 97 3.43 -15.40 -5.62
N LYS A 98 3.17 -15.08 -6.89
CA LYS A 98 2.58 -16.05 -7.83
C LYS A 98 3.54 -17.17 -8.23
N ASP A 99 4.85 -16.98 -8.04
CA ASP A 99 5.87 -18.00 -8.33
C ASP A 99 6.18 -18.90 -7.11
N GLY A 100 5.32 -18.89 -6.09
CA GLY A 100 5.42 -19.77 -4.92
C GLY A 100 6.46 -19.33 -3.89
N LYS A 101 6.99 -18.12 -4.01
CA LYS A 101 7.88 -17.51 -3.00
C LYS A 101 7.06 -16.69 -2.00
N SER A 102 7.73 -16.28 -0.94
CA SER A 102 7.12 -15.42 0.08
C SER A 102 8.13 -14.53 0.77
N PHE A 103 7.70 -13.35 1.20
CA PHE A 103 8.50 -12.43 2.00
C PHE A 103 7.67 -11.75 3.08
N ARG A 104 8.32 -11.29 4.15
CA ARG A 104 7.69 -10.51 5.21
C ARG A 104 8.23 -9.10 5.26
N ASN A 105 7.34 -8.14 5.49
CA ASN A 105 7.68 -6.76 5.79
C ASN A 105 6.85 -6.25 6.98
N VAL A 106 7.25 -5.08 7.47
CA VAL A 106 6.42 -4.23 8.31
C VAL A 106 6.18 -2.93 7.56
N GLU A 107 4.95 -2.43 7.59
CA GLU A 107 4.58 -1.12 7.07
C GLU A 107 4.03 -0.25 8.21
N TYR A 108 4.43 1.02 8.22
CA TYR A 108 3.80 2.07 9.00
C TYR A 108 2.98 2.95 8.05
N LEU A 109 1.71 3.16 8.37
CA LEU A 109 0.75 3.87 7.54
C LEU A 109 0.24 5.07 8.32
N ARG A 110 0.28 6.27 7.72
CA ARG A 110 -0.43 7.45 8.23
C ARG A 110 -1.80 7.51 7.55
N ILE A 111 -2.85 7.62 8.35
CA ILE A 111 -4.25 7.59 7.87
C ILE A 111 -4.97 8.82 8.41
N LYS A 112 -5.74 9.47 7.55
CA LYS A 112 -6.58 10.61 7.92
C LYS A 112 -7.83 10.61 7.05
N ASN A 113 -9.00 10.76 7.67
CA ASN A 113 -10.30 10.82 6.98
C ASN A 113 -10.54 9.65 5.99
N GLY A 114 -10.11 8.44 6.36
CA GLY A 114 -10.25 7.26 5.51
C GLY A 114 -9.23 7.14 4.37
N GLU A 115 -8.27 8.07 4.28
CA GLU A 115 -7.25 8.10 3.22
C GLU A 115 -5.84 7.89 3.78
N LEU A 116 -5.02 7.17 3.03
CA LEU A 116 -3.60 6.98 3.26
C LEU A 116 -2.83 8.25 2.89
N GLN A 117 -2.19 8.84 3.88
CA GLN A 117 -1.36 10.04 3.76
C GLN A 117 0.08 9.66 3.43
N SER A 118 0.60 8.61 4.05
CA SER A 118 1.91 8.07 3.74
C SER A 118 2.02 6.60 4.10
N ILE A 119 2.94 5.90 3.44
CA ILE A 119 3.36 4.55 3.79
C ILE A 119 4.90 4.51 3.87
N GLU A 120 5.40 3.96 4.96
CA GLU A 120 6.80 3.62 5.14
C GLU A 120 6.93 2.10 5.17
N CYS A 121 7.59 1.54 4.16
CA CYS A 121 7.81 0.10 4.03
C CYS A 121 9.21 -0.28 4.54
N TYR A 122 9.22 -1.03 5.64
CA TYR A 122 10.42 -1.55 6.27
C TYR A 122 10.66 -2.97 5.74
N PHE A 123 11.55 -3.09 4.77
CA PHE A 123 12.00 -4.37 4.27
C PHE A 123 12.77 -5.13 5.35
N GLY A 124 12.52 -6.43 5.48
CA GLY A 124 13.48 -7.34 6.09
C GLY A 124 14.79 -7.36 5.28
N ALA A 125 15.93 -7.65 5.92
CA ALA A 125 17.21 -7.77 5.23
C ALA A 125 17.16 -8.78 4.05
N GLN A 126 18.14 -8.73 3.15
CA GLN A 126 18.40 -9.84 2.23
C GLN A 126 18.72 -11.08 3.08
N SER A 127 17.74 -11.93 3.28
CA SER A 127 17.88 -13.15 4.06
C SER A 127 17.27 -14.28 3.27
N SER A 128 17.97 -15.41 3.18
CA SER A 128 17.33 -16.68 2.89
C SER A 128 16.83 -17.23 4.22
N PHE A 129 15.50 -17.28 4.33
CA PHE A 129 14.71 -17.65 5.51
C PHE A 129 14.56 -16.57 6.61
N PRO A 130 13.32 -16.34 7.11
CA PRO A 130 12.08 -16.95 6.63
C PRO A 130 11.50 -16.25 5.38
N SER A 131 12.22 -15.30 4.78
CA SER A 131 11.83 -14.63 3.53
C SER A 131 12.68 -15.15 2.37
N ALA A 132 12.10 -15.24 1.17
CA ALA A 132 12.83 -15.30 -0.09
C ALA A 132 12.62 -13.94 -0.76
N VAL A 133 13.68 -13.17 -0.94
CA VAL A 133 13.58 -11.82 -1.48
C VAL A 133 13.19 -11.89 -2.95
N SER A 134 12.21 -11.08 -3.33
CA SER A 134 11.86 -10.82 -4.73
C SER A 134 12.99 -10.01 -5.34
N ALA A 135 13.98 -10.67 -5.95
CA ALA A 135 14.77 -9.98 -6.97
C ALA A 135 13.80 -9.69 -8.11
N GLY A 136 13.36 -8.44 -8.25
CA GLY A 136 12.60 -8.00 -9.42
C GLY A 136 13.32 -8.52 -10.67
N GLN A 137 12.59 -9.17 -11.58
CA GLN A 137 13.20 -9.78 -12.74
C GLN A 137 13.98 -8.73 -13.54
N LYS A 138 15.21 -9.10 -13.91
CA LYS A 138 15.90 -8.52 -15.07
C LYS A 138 15.19 -8.94 -16.35
#